data_AF-A0A950HJ14-F1
#
_entry.id   AF-A0A950HJ14-F1
#
_cell.length_a   1.000
_cell.length_b   1.000
_cell.length_c   1.000
_cell.angle_alpha   90.00
_cell.angle_beta   90.00
_cell.angle_gamma   90.00
#
_symmetry.space_group_name_H-M   'P 1'
#
loop_
_entity.id
_entity.type
_entity.pdbx_description
1 polymer ?
#
loop_
_entity_poly.entity_id
_entity_poly.type
_entity_poly.pdbx_seq_one_letter_code
_entity_poly.pdbx_strand_id
1 'polypeptide(L)'
;MTQKTQTSTSNRGFASMDAAKQREIARKGGESVPDEKRSFSRDHTLAAEAGRKGGHSVSPNDRSFSKNRELAAQAGRKGGQHSHGSPSGKR
;
A
#
# COMPACT_ATOMS: atom_id res chain seq x y z
N MET A 1 6.96 -10.96 44.80
CA MET A 1 6.81 -9.64 44.17
C MET A 1 7.18 -9.77 42.70
N THR A 2 6.20 -9.84 41.80
CA THR A 2 6.39 -10.00 40.35
C THR A 2 6.54 -8.63 39.69
N GLN A 3 7.73 -8.31 39.20
CA GLN A 3 7.98 -7.05 38.48
C GLN A 3 7.55 -7.22 37.01
N LYS A 4 6.52 -6.46 36.61
CA LYS A 4 6.14 -6.22 35.21
C LYS A 4 7.29 -5.48 34.53
N THR A 5 7.96 -6.12 33.58
CA THR A 5 8.92 -5.46 32.70
C THR A 5 8.15 -4.53 31.76
N GLN A 6 8.19 -3.23 32.03
CA GLN A 6 7.74 -2.21 31.09
C GLN A 6 8.70 -2.19 29.91
N THR A 7 8.27 -2.75 28.77
CA THR A 7 9.00 -2.67 27.51
C THR A 7 8.90 -1.26 26.96
N SER A 8 9.78 -0.38 27.43
CA SER A 8 9.98 0.95 26.87
C SER A 8 10.47 0.79 25.42
N THR A 9 9.57 0.96 24.44
CA THR A 9 9.97 1.06 23.04
C THR A 9 10.80 2.34 22.91
N SER A 10 12.12 2.20 22.89
CA SER A 10 13.01 3.31 22.55
C SER A 10 12.53 3.93 21.24
N ASN A 11 12.58 5.26 21.10
CA ASN A 11 12.28 6.01 19.87
C ASN A 11 13.24 5.64 18.71
N ARG A 12 13.23 4.37 18.30
CA ARG A 12 14.10 3.76 17.31
C ARG A 12 13.21 3.04 16.29
N GLY A 13 13.58 3.17 15.03
CA GLY A 13 12.88 2.54 13.93
C GLY A 13 12.01 3.49 13.14
N PHE A 14 11.46 2.98 12.03
CA PHE A 14 10.76 3.77 11.02
C PHE A 14 9.50 4.47 11.55
N ALA A 15 8.77 3.82 12.47
CA ALA A 15 7.55 4.36 13.06
C ALA A 15 7.81 5.47 14.09
N SER A 16 9.04 5.59 14.61
CA SER A 16 9.42 6.62 15.58
C SER A 16 9.99 7.88 14.92
N MET A 17 10.12 7.89 13.58
CA MET A 17 10.60 9.04 12.82
C MET A 17 9.49 10.08 12.60
N ASP A 18 9.88 11.31 12.27
CA ASP A 18 8.96 12.33 11.80
C ASP A 18 8.19 11.88 10.54
N ALA A 19 6.91 12.26 10.45
CA ALA A 19 6.02 11.84 9.39
C ALA A 19 6.47 12.32 7.99
N ALA A 20 7.11 13.48 7.88
CA ALA A 20 7.65 13.95 6.60
C ALA A 20 8.84 13.08 6.17
N LYS A 21 9.74 12.76 7.11
CA LYS A 21 10.89 11.88 6.86
C LYS A 21 10.46 10.46 6.50
N GLN A 22 9.43 9.93 7.17
CA GLN A 22 8.85 8.63 6.86
C GLN A 22 8.31 8.56 5.43
N ARG A 23 7.56 9.59 5.01
CA ARG A 23 7.04 9.70 3.64
C ARG A 23 8.16 9.83 2.61
N GLU A 24 9.21 10.58 2.91
CA GLU A 24 10.35 10.73 2.01
C GLU A 24 11.08 9.40 1.78
N ILE A 25 11.33 8.64 2.85
CA ILE A 25 11.94 7.32 2.75
C ILE A 25 11.03 6.35 2.00
N ALA A 26 9.72 6.34 2.28
CA ALA A 26 8.75 5.52 1.55
C ALA A 26 8.70 5.87 0.05
N ARG A 27 8.74 7.17 -0.28
CA ARG A 27 8.79 7.65 -1.66
C ARG A 27 10.08 7.19 -2.35
N LYS A 28 11.24 7.41 -1.72
CA LYS A 28 12.54 6.95 -2.24
C LYS A 28 12.56 5.44 -2.44
N GLY A 29 11.97 4.67 -1.53
CA GLY A 29 11.84 3.21 -1.66
C GLY A 29 11.03 2.79 -2.90
N GLY A 30 9.91 3.48 -3.17
CA GLY A 30 9.11 3.27 -4.39
C GLY A 30 9.79 3.77 -5.67
N GLU A 31 10.55 4.86 -5.59
CA GLU A 31 11.28 5.46 -6.72
C GLU A 31 12.60 4.76 -7.06
N SER A 32 13.13 3.95 -6.14
CA SER A 32 14.44 3.27 -6.28
C SER A 32 14.53 2.37 -7.50
N VAL A 33 13.38 1.89 -8.00
CA VAL A 33 13.29 1.11 -9.22
C VAL A 33 12.73 2.00 -10.33
N PRO A 34 13.46 2.19 -11.45
CA PRO A 34 12.93 2.90 -12.63
C PRO A 34 11.63 2.26 -13.11
N ASP A 35 10.73 3.06 -13.68
CA ASP A 35 9.40 2.58 -14.12
C ASP A 35 9.50 1.36 -15.05
N GLU A 36 10.52 1.29 -15.92
CA GLU A 36 10.69 0.16 -16.85
C GLU A 36 11.08 -1.16 -16.16
N LYS A 37 11.61 -1.07 -14.92
CA LYS A 37 12.06 -2.20 -14.12
C LYS A 37 11.12 -2.52 -12.96
N ARG A 38 10.04 -1.75 -12.76
CA ARG A 38 9.04 -2.02 -11.72
C ARG A 38 8.18 -3.20 -12.13
N SER A 39 8.30 -4.33 -11.41
CA SER A 39 7.54 -5.56 -11.69
C SER A 39 6.03 -5.34 -11.75
N PHE A 40 5.48 -4.49 -10.87
CA PHE A 40 4.05 -4.17 -10.83
C PHE A 40 3.59 -3.21 -11.94
N SER A 41 4.50 -2.41 -12.52
CA SER A 41 4.19 -1.54 -13.66
C SER A 41 4.24 -2.30 -14.99
N ARG A 42 5.09 -3.33 -15.07
CA ARG A 42 5.26 -4.16 -16.27
C ARG A 42 4.21 -5.25 -16.40
N ASP A 43 3.80 -5.83 -15.28
CA ASP A 43 2.80 -6.89 -15.24
C ASP A 43 1.60 -6.47 -14.38
N HIS A 44 0.56 -6.00 -15.05
CA HIS A 44 -0.71 -5.64 -14.43
C HIS A 44 -1.39 -6.85 -13.77
N THR A 45 -1.17 -8.06 -14.28
CA THR A 45 -1.74 -9.27 -13.69
C THR A 45 -1.08 -9.56 -12.35
N LEU A 46 0.25 -9.53 -12.28
CA LEU A 46 1.00 -9.67 -11.03
C LEU A 46 0.58 -8.62 -9.99
N ALA A 47 0.41 -7.36 -10.41
CA ALA A 47 -0.07 -6.30 -9.52
C ALA A 47 -1.49 -6.58 -8.98
N ALA A 48 -2.40 -7.02 -9.85
CA ALA A 48 -3.75 -7.39 -9.47
C ALA A 48 -3.77 -8.62 -8.54
N GLU A 49 -2.96 -9.63 -8.81
CA GLU A 49 -2.85 -10.83 -7.97
C GLU A 49 -2.27 -10.53 -6.59
N ALA A 50 -1.21 -9.70 -6.53
CA ALA A 50 -0.63 -9.27 -5.28
C ALA A 50 -1.62 -8.44 -4.44
N GLY A 51 -2.34 -7.51 -5.08
CA GLY A 51 -3.41 -6.74 -4.44
C GLY A 51 -4.54 -7.64 -3.93
N ARG A 52 -4.98 -8.59 -4.76
CA ARG A 52 -5.98 -9.59 -4.39
C ARG A 52 -5.51 -10.39 -3.18
N LYS A 53 -4.29 -10.93 -3.19
CA LYS A 53 -3.70 -11.71 -2.08
C LYS A 53 -3.58 -10.88 -0.80
N GLY A 54 -3.16 -9.62 -0.88
CA GLY A 54 -3.12 -8.70 0.26
C GLY A 54 -4.52 -8.47 0.87
N GLY A 55 -5.56 -8.46 0.05
CA GLY A 55 -6.96 -8.36 0.50
C GLY A 55 -7.54 -9.65 1.12
N HIS A 56 -6.83 -10.78 1.08
CA HIS A 56 -7.32 -12.04 1.65
C HIS A 56 -7.21 -12.11 3.18
N SER A 57 -6.50 -11.19 3.83
CA SER A 57 -6.40 -11.12 5.29
C SER A 57 -7.72 -10.80 5.98
N VAL A 58 -8.74 -10.38 5.22
CA VAL A 58 -10.08 -10.05 5.71
C VAL A 58 -11.10 -11.03 5.12
N SER A 59 -12.06 -11.47 5.94
CA SER A 59 -13.13 -12.37 5.51
C SER A 59 -13.89 -11.77 4.31
N PRO A 60 -14.38 -12.59 3.35
CA PRO A 60 -15.22 -12.16 2.22
C PRO A 60 -16.31 -11.14 2.59
N ASN A 61 -16.98 -11.37 3.72
CA ASN A 61 -18.08 -10.53 4.20
C ASN A 61 -17.61 -9.28 4.94
N ASP A 62 -16.38 -9.29 5.46
CA ASP A 62 -15.84 -8.18 6.24
C ASP A 62 -15.02 -7.17 5.45
N ARG A 63 -14.70 -7.50 4.19
CA ARG A 63 -13.93 -6.63 3.33
C ARG A 63 -14.65 -5.32 3.06
N SER A 64 -13.90 -4.21 3.10
CA SER A 64 -14.41 -2.88 2.78
C SER A 64 -15.09 -2.82 1.41
N PHE A 65 -14.64 -3.65 0.46
CA PHE A 65 -15.21 -3.74 -0.87
C PHE A 65 -16.57 -4.45 -0.95
N SER A 66 -16.90 -5.30 0.03
CA SER A 66 -18.22 -5.91 0.16
C SER A 66 -19.19 -5.02 0.95
N LYS A 67 -18.67 -4.24 1.91
CA LYS A 67 -19.46 -3.40 2.82
C LYS A 67 -19.84 -2.04 2.24
N ASN A 68 -18.95 -1.40 1.49
CA ASN A 68 -19.20 -0.08 0.91
C ASN A 68 -18.55 0.06 -0.48
N ARG A 69 -19.39 0.07 -1.51
CA ARG A 69 -18.97 0.19 -2.93
C ARG A 69 -18.25 1.50 -3.21
N GLU A 70 -18.67 2.63 -2.61
CA GLU A 70 -18.02 3.92 -2.83
C GLU A 70 -16.60 3.95 -2.26
N LEU A 71 -16.43 3.44 -1.04
CA LEU A 71 -15.11 3.34 -0.40
C LEU A 71 -14.17 2.44 -1.21
N ALA A 72 -14.69 1.32 -1.72
CA ALA A 72 -13.97 0.41 -2.61
C ALA A 72 -13.51 1.12 -3.88
N ALA A 73 -14.42 1.85 -4.54
CA ALA A 73 -14.13 2.60 -5.74
C ALA A 73 -13.11 3.72 -5.49
N GLN A 74 -13.21 4.44 -4.38
CA GLN A 74 -12.23 5.45 -3.97
C GLN A 74 -10.85 4.83 -3.74
N ALA A 75 -10.77 3.71 -3.03
CA ALA A 75 -9.51 3.00 -2.80
C ALA A 75 -8.89 2.51 -4.11
N GLY A 76 -9.70 1.94 -5.01
CA GLY A 76 -9.26 1.51 -6.34
C GLY A 76 -8.76 2.67 -7.21
N ARG A 77 -9.51 3.78 -7.24
CA ARG A 77 -9.09 5.00 -7.95
C ARG A 77 -7.77 5.54 -7.42
N LYS A 78 -7.62 5.65 -6.10
CA LYS A 78 -6.38 6.12 -5.46
C LYS A 78 -5.20 5.20 -5.78
N GLY A 79 -5.42 3.88 -5.78
CA GLY A 79 -4.40 2.92 -6.19
C GLY A 79 -3.98 3.08 -7.67
N GLY A 80 -4.94 3.33 -8.56
CA GLY A 80 -4.68 3.53 -9.99
C GLY A 80 -4.12 4.91 -10.35
N GLN A 81 -4.31 5.93 -9.51
CA GLN A 81 -3.78 7.28 -9.74
C GLN A 81 -2.25 7.31 -9.74
N HIS A 82 -1.58 6.43 -8.99
CA HIS A 82 -0.11 6.35 -9.03
C HIS A 82 0.42 5.62 -10.28
N SER A 83 -0.46 4.99 -11.05
CA SER A 83 -0.14 4.20 -12.23
C SER A 83 -0.18 5.02 -13.53
N HIS A 84 0.15 6.33 -13.50
CA HIS A 84 0.07 7.20 -14.67
C HIS A 84 0.96 6.74 -15.84
N GLY A 85 0.40 5.84 -16.65
CA GLY A 85 0.63 5.65 -18.07
C GLY A 85 -0.71 5.85 -18.78
N SER A 86 -0.94 7.08 -19.25
CA SER A 86 -1.87 7.55 -20.28
C SER A 86 -3.37 7.16 -20.25
N PRO A 87 -4.29 8.11 -20.57
CA PRO A 87 -5.69 7.82 -20.81
C PRO A 87 -5.84 7.16 -22.20
N SER A 88 -5.79 5.84 -22.27
CA SER A 88 -6.15 5.09 -23.49
C SER A 88 -7.67 4.88 -23.55
N GLY A 89 -8.42 5.98 -23.53
CA GLY A 89 -9.80 6.02 -24.00
C GLY A 89 -9.79 6.26 -25.51
N LYS A 90 -9.62 5.19 -26.28
CA LYS A 90 -10.11 5.09 -27.66
C LYS A 90 -10.17 3.61 -28.02
N ARG A 91 -11.36 3.03 -27.90
CA ARG A 91 -12.10 2.26 -28.91
C ARG A 91 -13.34 1.67 -28.28
#